data_AF-A0A6F9DBW1-F1
#
_entry.id   AF-A0A6F9DBW1-F1
#
_cell.length_a   1.000
_cell.length_b   1.000
_cell.length_c   1.000
_cell.angle_alpha   90.00
_cell.angle_beta   90.00
_cell.angle_gamma   90.00
#
_symmetry.space_group_name_H-M   'P 1'
#
loop_
_entity.id
_entity.type
_entity.pdbx_description
1 polymer ?
#
loop_
_entity_poly.entity_id
_entity_poly.type
_entity_poly.pdbx_seq_one_letter_code
_entity_poly.pdbx_strand_id
1 'polypeptide(L)'
;MVIPFTLSSYNTAVKENDKQIGTFNLIYNQGFEVTVAYRKLFAFFEWKTMDKSQSIFWCNRTMYGWSHDLLGNDWACFIAVKQAPKLPGQEFQMANWKGNIVPNQYSSPEVEKVLQLPYKNDLKFIEKLNQAQNSWKAASYPELSTMTYEQVLRRSGYGNGRIVRPTHVKELDAAKQAYIKAKLPESFDWRKVNNQDFVSPVRNQGQCGSCYAFASMGMLEARVRIMTNNTQTPVFSPQEVVSCSQYAQGCEGGFPYLIAGKYAQDFGVVEEHCYPYEGKDTPTCSMAIKNCKRHYVEKYEYVGGYYGACSEAKMMEDLVAYGPMAVAIEVYPDFQQYKSGIYHHVTSVDQSSVTEGFNPFELTNHAVLVVGYGADQKTGEKYWIVKNSWGEAWGENGFVRIRRGTDEIAIESLAQQSFPIPQLQ
;
A
#
# COMPACT_ATOMS: atom_id res chain seq x y z
N MET A 1 -8.08 -2.49 -33.05
CA MET A 1 -9.50 -2.20 -32.74
C MET A 1 -9.55 -1.04 -31.77
N VAL A 2 -10.44 -0.05 -31.96
CA VAL A 2 -10.61 1.09 -31.04
C VAL A 2 -11.88 0.86 -30.24
N ILE A 3 -11.79 0.92 -28.90
CA ILE A 3 -12.94 0.76 -27.99
C ILE A 3 -13.15 2.09 -27.27
N PRO A 4 -14.05 2.96 -27.76
CA PRO A 4 -14.34 4.22 -27.10
C PRO A 4 -15.23 4.00 -25.87
N PHE A 5 -14.86 4.61 -24.75
CA PHE A 5 -15.66 4.64 -23.53
C PHE A 5 -15.46 5.97 -22.79
N THR A 6 -16.49 6.36 -22.05
CA THR A 6 -16.48 7.53 -21.17
C THR A 6 -16.33 7.10 -19.72
N LEU A 7 -15.59 7.90 -18.95
CA LEU A 7 -15.47 7.74 -17.50
C LEU A 7 -16.17 8.93 -16.84
N SER A 8 -17.04 8.66 -15.87
CA SER A 8 -17.84 9.68 -15.18
C SER A 8 -17.63 9.64 -13.66
N SER A 9 -18.29 10.53 -12.93
CA SER A 9 -18.10 10.68 -11.48
C SER A 9 -18.19 9.35 -10.72
N TYR A 10 -17.39 9.26 -9.65
CA TYR A 10 -17.20 8.07 -8.82
C TYR A 10 -16.47 6.95 -9.56
N ASN A 11 -17.18 5.96 -10.10
CA ASN A 11 -16.59 4.75 -10.66
C ASN A 11 -17.33 4.21 -11.89
N THR A 12 -18.11 5.03 -12.61
CA THR A 12 -18.91 4.58 -13.76
C THR A 12 -18.16 4.72 -15.08
N ALA A 13 -18.09 3.63 -15.85
CA ALA A 13 -17.59 3.60 -17.23
C ALA A 13 -18.73 3.28 -18.19
N VAL A 14 -18.81 3.94 -19.35
CA VAL A 14 -19.85 3.68 -20.35
C VAL A 14 -19.23 3.57 -21.74
N LYS A 15 -19.42 2.44 -22.40
CA LYS A 15 -19.00 2.24 -23.80
C LYS A 15 -19.89 3.08 -24.72
N GLU A 16 -19.29 3.88 -25.60
CA GLU A 16 -20.02 4.93 -26.34
C GLU A 16 -21.08 4.37 -27.32
N ASN A 17 -20.78 3.27 -28.01
CA ASN A 17 -21.60 2.81 -29.13
C ASN A 17 -22.86 2.03 -28.71
N ASP A 18 -22.79 1.26 -27.63
CA ASP A 18 -23.85 0.35 -27.18
C ASP A 18 -24.30 0.63 -25.74
N LYS A 19 -23.78 1.71 -25.14
CA LYS A 19 -24.10 2.18 -23.79
C LYS A 19 -23.93 1.09 -22.71
N GLN A 20 -23.06 0.10 -22.95
CA GLN A 20 -22.74 -0.88 -21.92
C GLN A 20 -22.09 -0.18 -20.72
N ILE A 21 -22.70 -0.36 -19.56
CA ILE A 21 -22.24 0.23 -18.30
C ILE A 21 -21.27 -0.74 -17.65
N GLY A 22 -20.16 -0.19 -17.19
CA GLY A 22 -19.11 -0.87 -16.47
C GLY A 22 -18.60 -0.01 -15.32
N THR A 23 -17.48 -0.41 -14.75
CA THR A 23 -16.84 0.30 -13.65
C THR A 23 -15.42 0.71 -13.99
N PHE A 24 -14.90 1.72 -13.30
CA PHE A 24 -13.48 2.03 -13.33
C PHE A 24 -12.97 2.43 -11.95
N ASN A 25 -11.69 2.21 -11.73
CA ASN A 25 -10.96 2.65 -10.56
C ASN A 25 -9.69 3.36 -11.01
N LEU A 26 -9.42 4.53 -10.44
CA LEU A 26 -8.06 5.04 -10.42
C LEU A 26 -7.23 4.18 -9.47
N ILE A 27 -5.99 3.90 -9.83
CA ILE A 27 -5.03 3.21 -8.98
C ILE A 27 -4.10 4.30 -8.47
N TYR A 28 -4.51 4.90 -7.34
CA TYR A 28 -3.84 6.06 -6.78
C TYR A 28 -3.64 7.15 -7.85
N ASN A 29 -2.40 7.63 -8.04
CA ASN A 29 -2.01 8.53 -9.12
C ASN A 29 -1.25 7.82 -10.27
N GLN A 30 -1.24 6.49 -10.32
CA GLN A 30 -0.36 5.71 -11.19
C GLN A 30 -1.02 5.29 -12.51
N GLY A 31 -2.32 5.06 -12.50
CA GLY A 31 -3.03 4.52 -13.65
C GLY A 31 -4.49 4.27 -13.34
N PHE A 32 -5.11 3.41 -14.15
CA PHE A 32 -6.50 3.03 -13.96
C PHE A 32 -6.74 1.58 -14.34
N GLU A 33 -7.79 1.01 -13.76
CA GLU A 33 -8.44 -0.20 -14.24
C GLU A 33 -9.89 0.11 -14.63
N VAL A 34 -10.32 -0.39 -15.79
CA VAL A 34 -11.69 -0.26 -16.31
C VAL A 34 -12.22 -1.66 -16.59
N THR A 35 -13.40 -1.96 -16.09
CA THR A 35 -14.18 -3.14 -16.48
C THR A 35 -15.38 -2.68 -17.30
N VAL A 36 -15.37 -2.91 -18.61
CA VAL A 36 -16.48 -2.53 -19.50
C VAL A 36 -16.56 -3.50 -20.66
N ALA A 37 -17.79 -3.77 -21.13
CA ALA A 37 -18.04 -4.69 -22.24
C ALA A 37 -17.38 -6.06 -22.06
N TYR A 38 -17.54 -6.65 -20.89
CA TYR A 38 -16.98 -7.97 -20.51
C TYR A 38 -15.45 -8.07 -20.60
N ARG A 39 -14.75 -6.93 -20.58
CA ARG A 39 -13.29 -6.87 -20.58
C ARG A 39 -12.78 -6.03 -19.43
N LYS A 40 -11.65 -6.46 -18.87
CA LYS A 40 -10.82 -5.65 -17.99
C LYS A 40 -9.73 -4.98 -18.83
N LEU A 41 -9.43 -3.73 -18.51
CA LEU A 41 -8.37 -2.93 -19.11
C LEU A 41 -7.59 -2.26 -17.99
N PHE A 42 -6.29 -2.47 -17.95
CA PHE A 42 -5.40 -1.85 -16.97
C PHE A 42 -4.19 -1.24 -17.67
N ALA A 43 -3.87 0.01 -17.33
CA ALA A 43 -2.62 0.63 -17.76
C ALA A 43 -2.13 1.66 -16.74
N PHE A 44 -0.80 1.80 -16.67
CA PHE A 44 -0.16 2.95 -16.05
C PHE A 44 -0.25 4.18 -16.96
N PHE A 45 -0.31 5.38 -16.37
CA PHE A 45 -0.16 6.63 -17.12
C PHE A 45 1.23 6.71 -17.77
N GLU A 46 1.31 7.34 -18.94
CA GLU A 46 2.57 7.43 -19.66
C GLU A 46 3.53 8.37 -18.92
N TRP A 47 4.79 7.94 -18.84
CA TRP A 47 5.88 8.77 -18.35
C TRP A 47 7.17 8.41 -19.09
N LYS A 48 8.14 9.33 -19.10
CA LYS A 48 9.43 9.12 -19.75
C LYS A 48 10.53 9.84 -18.99
N THR A 49 11.60 9.11 -18.71
CA THR A 49 12.89 9.68 -18.30
C THR A 49 13.58 10.31 -19.50
N MET A 50 13.85 11.61 -19.43
CA MET A 50 14.60 12.35 -20.45
C MET A 50 16.11 12.27 -20.18
N ASP A 51 16.50 12.35 -18.90
CA ASP A 51 17.87 12.46 -18.39
C ASP A 51 17.93 11.75 -17.03
N LYS A 52 19.12 11.45 -16.46
CA LYS A 52 19.26 10.89 -15.10
C LYS A 52 18.57 11.71 -13.99
N SER A 53 18.00 12.88 -14.32
CA SER A 53 17.31 13.75 -13.39
C SER A 53 15.96 14.30 -13.82
N GLN A 54 15.42 14.00 -15.01
CA GLN A 54 14.11 14.54 -15.41
C GLN A 54 13.18 13.45 -15.94
N SER A 55 11.96 13.36 -15.40
CA SER A 55 10.84 12.66 -16.03
C SER A 55 9.70 13.60 -16.36
N ILE A 56 9.07 13.31 -17.48
CA ILE A 56 7.85 13.95 -17.95
C ILE A 56 6.71 12.95 -17.77
N PHE A 57 5.58 13.41 -17.23
CA PHE A 57 4.39 12.61 -17.01
C PHE A 57 3.25 13.11 -17.90
N TRP A 58 2.51 12.19 -18.52
CA TRP A 58 1.34 12.51 -19.34
C TRP A 58 0.11 11.77 -18.82
N CYS A 59 -0.76 12.48 -18.11
CA CYS A 59 -2.00 11.92 -17.54
C CYS A 59 -3.11 11.71 -18.59
N ASN A 60 -2.93 12.18 -19.82
CA ASN A 60 -3.90 12.06 -20.91
C ASN A 60 -3.66 10.85 -21.82
N ARG A 61 -2.62 10.06 -21.56
CA ARG A 61 -2.24 8.87 -22.33
C ARG A 61 -1.62 7.82 -21.42
N THR A 62 -1.54 6.58 -21.89
CA THR A 62 -1.03 5.46 -21.09
C THR A 62 0.23 4.85 -21.69
N MET A 63 1.00 4.18 -20.84
CA MET A 63 1.92 3.14 -21.31
C MET A 63 1.13 2.01 -22.00
N TYR A 64 1.85 1.04 -22.59
CA TYR A 64 1.22 -0.22 -22.98
C TYR A 64 0.55 -0.86 -21.77
N GLY A 65 -0.75 -1.08 -21.87
CA GLY A 65 -1.57 -1.75 -20.88
C GLY A 65 -2.01 -3.13 -21.34
N TRP A 66 -2.69 -3.83 -20.43
CA TRP A 66 -3.21 -5.18 -20.64
C TRP A 66 -4.73 -5.17 -20.63
N SER A 67 -5.31 -5.90 -21.58
CA SER A 67 -6.74 -6.18 -21.61
C SER A 67 -6.99 -7.67 -21.78
N HIS A 68 -7.96 -8.20 -21.05
CA HIS A 68 -8.46 -9.57 -21.21
C HIS A 68 -9.98 -9.59 -20.93
N ASP A 69 -10.65 -10.67 -21.32
CA ASP A 69 -12.03 -10.91 -20.86
C ASP A 69 -12.08 -11.16 -19.34
N LEU A 70 -13.27 -11.16 -18.74
CA LEU A 70 -13.43 -11.29 -17.29
C LEU A 70 -12.85 -12.58 -16.67
N LEU A 71 -12.66 -13.63 -17.47
CA LEU A 71 -12.11 -14.93 -17.05
C LEU A 71 -10.59 -15.04 -17.29
N GLY A 72 -9.98 -14.08 -17.99
CA GLY A 72 -8.53 -14.05 -18.20
C GLY A 72 -8.00 -14.89 -19.36
N ASN A 73 -8.80 -15.11 -20.42
CA ASN A 73 -8.38 -15.95 -21.56
C ASN A 73 -7.88 -15.13 -22.78
N ASP A 74 -8.67 -14.17 -23.25
CA ASP A 74 -8.46 -13.44 -24.50
C ASP A 74 -7.65 -12.17 -24.28
N TRP A 75 -6.33 -12.33 -24.13
CA TRP A 75 -5.39 -11.25 -23.85
C TRP A 75 -5.06 -10.38 -25.08
N ALA A 76 -4.93 -9.07 -24.84
CA ALA A 76 -4.47 -8.08 -25.80
C ALA A 76 -3.70 -6.96 -25.08
N CYS A 77 -2.75 -6.34 -25.79
CA CYS A 77 -2.13 -5.10 -25.35
C CYS A 77 -2.92 -3.90 -25.89
N PHE A 78 -2.95 -2.79 -25.15
CA PHE A 78 -3.59 -1.56 -25.62
C PHE A 78 -2.83 -0.31 -25.17
N ILE A 79 -3.14 0.82 -25.80
CA ILE A 79 -2.81 2.17 -25.33
C ILE A 79 -4.12 2.95 -25.29
N ALA A 80 -4.33 3.77 -24.27
CA ALA A 80 -5.46 4.69 -24.19
C ALA A 80 -4.99 6.14 -24.32
N VAL A 81 -5.81 6.96 -24.97
CA VAL A 81 -5.61 8.40 -25.12
C VAL A 81 -6.93 9.10 -24.81
N LYS A 82 -6.89 10.06 -23.88
CA LYS A 82 -8.05 10.86 -23.48
C LYS A 82 -8.43 11.81 -24.61
N GLN A 83 -9.67 11.67 -25.09
CA GLN A 83 -10.29 12.62 -26.02
C GLN A 83 -10.87 13.82 -25.23
N ALA A 84 -11.01 14.97 -25.90
CA ALA A 84 -11.37 16.31 -25.41
C ALA A 84 -12.42 16.42 -24.26
N PRO A 85 -12.45 17.56 -23.50
CA PRO A 85 -11.70 18.79 -23.74
C PRO A 85 -10.28 18.67 -23.21
N LYS A 86 -9.31 19.06 -24.05
CA LYS A 86 -7.96 19.38 -23.58
C LYS A 86 -8.13 20.49 -22.54
N LEU A 87 -7.85 20.20 -21.27
CA LEU A 87 -7.68 21.27 -20.29
C LEU A 87 -6.55 22.18 -20.84
N PRO A 88 -6.76 23.50 -21.01
CA PRO A 88 -5.71 24.37 -21.52
C PRO A 88 -4.49 24.30 -20.58
N GLY A 89 -3.32 23.92 -21.12
CA GLY A 89 -2.03 24.15 -20.44
C GLY A 89 -1.54 23.10 -19.42
N GLN A 90 -1.86 21.80 -19.53
CA GLN A 90 -1.24 20.77 -18.68
C GLN A 90 -0.21 19.89 -19.43
N GLU A 91 0.84 20.51 -19.97
CA GLU A 91 2.15 19.88 -19.78
C GLU A 91 2.54 20.19 -18.34
N PHE A 92 2.23 19.28 -17.41
CA PHE A 92 2.85 19.37 -16.09
C PHE A 92 4.32 18.99 -16.28
N GLN A 93 5.18 19.99 -16.50
CA GLN A 93 6.56 19.88 -16.07
C GLN A 93 6.55 19.87 -14.54
N MET A 94 6.27 18.72 -13.93
CA MET A 94 6.71 18.52 -12.56
C MET A 94 8.23 18.47 -12.61
N ALA A 95 8.84 19.34 -11.80
CA ALA A 95 10.26 19.57 -11.74
C ALA A 95 11.07 18.26 -11.78
N ASN A 96 12.24 18.27 -12.45
CA ASN A 96 13.26 17.21 -12.50
C ASN A 96 13.05 15.98 -11.56
N TRP A 97 12.35 14.98 -12.06
CA TRP A 97 12.33 13.67 -11.44
C TRP A 97 13.66 12.97 -11.73
N LYS A 98 14.58 12.97 -10.76
CA LYS A 98 15.54 11.87 -10.61
C LYS A 98 14.69 10.72 -10.08
N GLY A 99 14.74 9.52 -10.64
CA GLY A 99 14.10 8.33 -10.04
C GLY A 99 14.65 7.94 -8.66
N ASN A 100 15.28 8.89 -7.97
CA ASN A 100 15.80 8.82 -6.62
C ASN A 100 14.68 9.16 -5.65
N ILE A 101 14.77 8.57 -4.47
CA ILE A 101 13.86 8.70 -3.32
C ILE A 101 13.84 10.14 -2.74
N VAL A 102 14.34 11.15 -3.47
CA VAL A 102 14.59 12.50 -2.96
C VAL A 102 14.08 13.55 -3.96
N PRO A 103 13.42 14.64 -3.52
CA PRO A 103 12.92 15.67 -4.39
C PRO A 103 14.05 16.49 -4.96
N ASN A 104 13.73 17.18 -6.03
CA ASN A 104 14.59 18.15 -6.68
C ASN A 104 15.29 19.20 -5.82
N GLN A 105 14.66 19.62 -4.73
CA GLN A 105 15.23 20.62 -3.83
C GLN A 105 16.52 20.12 -3.14
N TYR A 106 16.83 18.83 -3.28
CA TYR A 106 17.98 18.17 -2.69
C TYR A 106 18.78 17.37 -3.72
N SER A 107 18.65 17.68 -5.01
CA SER A 107 19.41 17.01 -6.08
C SER A 107 20.87 17.48 -6.18
N SER A 108 21.49 17.86 -5.07
CA SER A 108 22.91 18.25 -5.03
C SER A 108 23.80 17.01 -4.79
N PRO A 109 25.05 17.03 -5.29
CA PRO A 109 26.02 15.98 -4.99
C PRO A 109 26.28 15.79 -3.48
N GLU A 110 26.01 16.80 -2.64
CA GLU A 110 26.13 16.65 -1.18
C GLU A 110 25.06 15.72 -0.60
N VAL A 111 23.81 15.81 -1.08
CA VAL A 111 22.71 14.98 -0.57
C VAL A 111 22.88 13.52 -1.01
N GLU A 112 23.26 13.28 -2.26
CA GLU A 112 23.54 11.94 -2.75
C GLU A 112 24.62 11.25 -1.91
N LYS A 113 25.63 12.00 -1.42
CA LYS A 113 26.62 11.46 -0.48
C LYS A 113 26.01 11.10 0.88
N VAL A 114 25.12 11.94 1.43
CA VAL A 114 24.49 11.66 2.73
C VAL A 114 23.56 10.44 2.67
N LEU A 115 22.83 10.28 1.56
CA LEU A 115 21.94 9.13 1.36
C LEU A 115 22.67 7.78 1.44
N GLN A 116 23.95 7.74 1.07
CA GLN A 116 24.81 6.56 1.13
C GLN A 116 25.47 6.35 2.50
N LEU A 117 25.36 7.30 3.44
CA LEU A 117 25.91 7.14 4.77
C LEU A 117 25.05 6.16 5.60
N PRO A 118 25.67 5.40 6.53
CA PRO A 118 24.93 4.62 7.50
C PRO A 118 23.94 5.47 8.28
N TYR A 119 22.72 4.97 8.45
CA TYR A 119 21.69 5.63 9.22
C TYR A 119 22.10 5.72 10.69
N LYS A 120 21.96 6.90 11.28
CA LYS A 120 22.26 7.14 12.69
C LYS A 120 20.97 7.36 13.45
N ASN A 121 20.77 6.55 14.49
CA ASN A 121 19.67 6.75 15.43
C ASN A 121 19.86 8.09 16.16
N ASP A 122 18.89 9.00 16.05
CA ASP A 122 18.89 10.28 16.76
C ASP A 122 18.21 10.15 18.12
N LEU A 123 19.02 9.91 19.16
CA LEU A 123 18.55 9.78 20.54
C LEU A 123 17.92 11.07 21.08
N LYS A 124 18.37 12.25 20.62
CA LYS A 124 17.80 13.53 21.06
C LYS A 124 16.41 13.73 20.46
N PHE A 125 16.21 13.33 19.20
CA PHE A 125 14.90 13.32 18.57
C PHE A 125 13.93 12.37 19.30
N ILE A 126 14.38 11.16 19.63
CA ILE A 126 13.59 10.18 20.41
C ILE A 126 13.20 10.76 21.78
N GLU A 127 14.12 11.41 22.48
CA GLU A 127 13.84 12.05 23.76
C GLU A 127 12.77 13.15 23.62
N LYS A 128 12.92 14.04 22.63
CA LYS A 128 11.94 15.09 22.34
C LYS A 128 10.55 14.52 22.01
N LEU A 129 10.48 13.47 21.19
CA LEU A 129 9.21 12.79 20.88
C LEU A 129 8.51 12.25 22.14
N ASN A 130 9.29 11.65 23.04
CA ASN A 130 8.79 11.10 24.29
C ASN A 130 8.39 12.17 25.32
N GLN A 131 8.89 13.40 25.19
CA GLN A 131 8.51 14.55 26.02
C GLN A 131 7.29 15.31 25.44
N ALA A 132 7.13 15.33 24.12
CA ALA A 132 6.10 16.11 23.45
C ALA A 132 4.69 15.50 23.53
N GLN A 133 4.57 14.19 23.78
CA GLN A 133 3.30 13.49 23.86
C GLN A 133 3.37 12.25 24.78
N ASN A 134 2.21 11.72 25.18
CA ASN A 134 2.10 10.59 26.12
C ASN A 134 1.33 9.36 25.60
N SER A 135 0.77 9.41 24.38
CA SER A 135 -0.01 8.31 23.79
C SER A 135 0.84 7.14 23.30
N TRP A 136 2.09 7.39 22.90
CA TRP A 136 3.00 6.38 22.39
C TRP A 136 4.44 6.63 22.84
N LYS A 137 5.31 5.63 22.68
CA LYS A 137 6.73 5.69 23.04
C LYS A 137 7.60 5.48 21.81
N ALA A 138 8.60 6.33 21.67
CA ALA A 138 9.66 6.22 20.67
C ALA A 138 10.87 5.46 21.25
N ALA A 139 11.54 4.66 20.44
CA ALA A 139 12.80 3.99 20.77
C ALA A 139 13.72 3.93 19.55
N SER A 140 15.03 3.79 19.82
CA SER A 140 16.03 3.54 18.78
C SER A 140 16.07 2.08 18.38
N TYR A 141 16.41 1.84 17.11
CA TYR A 141 16.51 0.52 16.51
C TYR A 141 17.93 0.31 15.98
N PRO A 142 18.80 -0.45 16.69
CA PRO A 142 20.20 -0.67 16.27
C PRO A 142 20.33 -1.25 14.86
N GLU A 143 19.37 -2.06 14.43
CA GLU A 143 19.32 -2.64 13.09
C GLU A 143 19.18 -1.58 11.98
N LEU A 144 18.65 -0.40 12.25
CA LEU A 144 18.62 0.67 11.25
C LEU A 144 20.03 1.16 10.91
N SER A 145 20.96 1.09 11.86
CA SER A 145 22.35 1.49 11.64
C SER A 145 23.14 0.53 10.76
N THR A 146 22.57 -0.62 10.38
CA THR A 146 23.12 -1.48 9.33
C THR A 146 22.66 -1.09 7.93
N MET A 147 21.75 -0.12 7.81
CA MET A 147 21.21 0.39 6.54
C MET A 147 21.73 1.81 6.27
N THR A 148 21.72 2.23 5.02
CA THR A 148 21.93 3.64 4.65
C THR A 148 20.65 4.46 4.82
N TYR A 149 20.74 5.80 4.82
CA TYR A 149 19.54 6.65 4.79
C TYR A 149 18.63 6.33 3.60
N GLU A 150 19.20 6.12 2.41
CA GLU A 150 18.44 5.72 1.23
C GLU A 150 17.67 4.41 1.45
N GLN A 151 18.32 3.40 2.04
CA GLN A 151 17.71 2.10 2.29
C GLN A 151 16.58 2.18 3.32
N VAL A 152 16.74 3.01 4.35
CA VAL A 152 15.70 3.28 5.36
C VAL A 152 14.49 3.97 4.71
N LEU A 153 14.72 4.93 3.82
CA LEU A 153 13.65 5.58 3.06
C LEU A 153 12.96 4.60 2.11
N ARG A 154 13.74 3.85 1.32
CA ARG A 154 13.24 2.84 0.39
C ARG A 154 12.38 1.79 1.08
N ARG A 155 12.81 1.31 2.26
CA ARG A 155 12.03 0.39 3.09
C ARG A 155 10.70 0.99 3.57
N SER A 156 10.68 2.30 3.80
CA SER A 156 9.48 3.04 4.21
C SER A 156 8.52 3.30 3.04
N GLY A 157 8.85 2.86 1.82
CA GLY A 157 8.04 3.03 0.63
C GLY A 157 8.61 4.08 -0.33
N TYR A 158 7.82 4.46 -1.33
CA TYR A 158 8.28 5.42 -2.34
C TYR A 158 7.81 6.84 -2.01
N GLY A 159 8.72 7.80 -2.11
CA GLY A 159 8.41 9.22 -1.94
C GLY A 159 7.82 9.78 -3.23
N ASN A 160 6.55 10.17 -3.20
CA ASN A 160 6.02 11.07 -4.22
C ASN A 160 5.32 12.21 -3.48
N GLY A 161 5.83 13.42 -3.68
CA GLY A 161 5.50 14.62 -2.92
C GLY A 161 4.00 14.86 -2.74
N ARG A 162 3.65 15.53 -1.63
CA ARG A 162 2.29 15.92 -1.17
C ARG A 162 1.19 15.66 -2.19
N ILE A 163 0.63 14.46 -2.14
CA ILE A 163 -0.49 14.11 -2.98
C ILE A 163 -1.71 14.82 -2.42
N VAL A 164 -2.41 15.55 -3.29
CA VAL A 164 -3.66 16.22 -2.95
C VAL A 164 -4.67 15.13 -2.63
N ARG A 165 -4.85 14.88 -1.33
CA ARG A 165 -5.86 13.98 -0.81
C ARG A 165 -7.21 14.51 -1.25
N PRO A 166 -8.10 13.70 -1.86
CA PRO A 166 -9.50 14.03 -1.89
C PRO A 166 -9.93 14.28 -0.44
N THR A 167 -10.37 15.49 -0.11
CA THR A 167 -10.81 15.86 1.24
C THR A 167 -12.09 15.11 1.57
N HIS A 168 -11.95 13.89 2.09
CA HIS A 168 -13.08 13.02 2.41
C HIS A 168 -13.05 12.48 3.83
N VAL A 169 -12.45 13.22 4.78
CA VAL A 169 -12.89 13.11 6.17
C VAL A 169 -14.21 13.88 6.29
N LYS A 170 -15.29 13.32 5.71
CA LYS A 170 -16.62 13.68 6.20
C LYS A 170 -16.76 12.97 7.53
N GLU A 171 -16.98 13.74 8.60
CA GLU A 171 -17.41 13.16 9.87
C GLU A 171 -18.50 12.12 9.59
N LEU A 172 -18.34 10.95 10.22
CA LEU A 172 -19.27 9.86 10.04
C LEU A 172 -20.67 10.34 10.44
N ASP A 173 -21.63 10.26 9.54
CA ASP A 173 -22.99 10.68 9.85
C ASP A 173 -23.55 9.90 11.06
N ALA A 174 -24.50 10.51 11.78
CA ALA A 174 -25.03 9.95 13.02
C ALA A 174 -25.66 8.56 12.83
N ALA A 175 -26.20 8.28 11.64
CA ALA A 175 -26.79 6.98 11.32
C ALA A 175 -25.72 5.88 11.19
N LYS A 176 -24.61 6.17 10.52
CA LYS A 176 -23.46 5.25 10.45
C LYS A 176 -22.81 5.04 11.81
N GLN A 177 -22.70 6.07 12.65
CA GLN A 177 -22.20 5.89 14.02
C GLN A 177 -23.11 4.98 14.84
N ALA A 178 -24.43 5.17 14.75
CA ALA A 178 -25.40 4.32 15.41
C ALA A 178 -25.32 2.86 14.89
N TYR A 179 -25.14 2.66 13.58
CA TYR A 179 -24.96 1.34 12.98
C TYR A 179 -23.72 0.63 13.52
N ILE A 180 -22.55 1.27 13.49
CA ILE A 180 -21.30 0.69 14.01
C ILE A 180 -21.49 0.27 15.47
N LYS A 181 -22.01 1.17 16.30
CA LYS A 181 -22.22 0.92 17.73
C LYS A 181 -23.19 -0.23 17.99
N ALA A 182 -24.19 -0.41 17.14
CA ALA A 182 -25.22 -1.44 17.30
C ALA A 182 -24.83 -2.82 16.73
N LYS A 183 -23.92 -2.87 15.75
CA LYS A 183 -23.67 -4.08 14.95
C LYS A 183 -22.24 -4.61 15.03
N LEU A 184 -21.26 -3.77 15.32
CA LEU A 184 -19.85 -4.16 15.38
C LEU A 184 -19.37 -4.23 16.83
N PRO A 185 -18.47 -5.17 17.16
CA PRO A 185 -17.87 -5.22 18.49
C PRO A 185 -17.05 -3.96 18.76
N GLU A 186 -16.89 -3.59 20.04
CA GLU A 186 -16.09 -2.41 20.42
C GLU A 186 -14.59 -2.60 20.11
N SER A 187 -14.11 -3.84 20.22
CA SER A 187 -12.75 -4.24 19.84
C SER A 187 -12.79 -5.55 19.08
N PHE A 188 -11.85 -5.71 18.15
CA PHE A 188 -11.75 -6.88 17.30
C PHE A 188 -10.28 -7.12 16.92
N ASP A 189 -9.82 -8.37 16.95
CA ASP A 189 -8.44 -8.74 16.64
C ASP A 189 -8.41 -10.14 16.02
N TRP A 190 -8.09 -10.24 14.72
CA TRP A 190 -8.00 -11.51 13.99
C TRP A 190 -6.95 -12.48 14.56
N ARG A 191 -6.06 -12.01 15.44
CA ARG A 191 -5.09 -12.86 16.14
C ARG A 191 -5.68 -13.62 17.33
N LYS A 192 -6.92 -13.30 17.71
CA LYS A 192 -7.54 -13.77 18.97
C LYS A 192 -8.97 -14.27 18.80
N VAL A 193 -9.48 -14.36 17.56
CA VAL A 193 -10.86 -14.80 17.31
C VAL A 193 -10.99 -16.27 17.72
N ASN A 194 -11.93 -16.56 18.63
CA ASN A 194 -12.15 -17.91 19.16
C ASN A 194 -10.88 -18.60 19.70
N ASN A 195 -9.97 -17.81 20.32
CA ASN A 195 -8.66 -18.27 20.79
C ASN A 195 -7.75 -18.84 19.68
N GLN A 196 -7.98 -18.43 18.43
CA GLN A 196 -7.15 -18.79 17.29
C GLN A 196 -6.54 -17.54 16.66
N ASP A 197 -5.33 -17.71 16.12
CA ASP A 197 -4.64 -16.70 15.33
C ASP A 197 -4.81 -17.00 13.83
N PHE A 198 -5.47 -16.09 13.13
CA PHE A 198 -5.66 -16.18 11.69
C PHE A 198 -4.63 -15.35 10.91
N VAL A 199 -3.72 -14.65 11.57
CA VAL A 199 -2.71 -13.80 10.93
C VAL A 199 -1.41 -14.59 10.80
N SER A 200 -0.74 -14.50 9.66
CA SER A 200 0.57 -15.13 9.47
C SER A 200 1.65 -14.46 10.34
N PRO A 201 2.79 -15.13 10.62
CA PRO A 201 3.89 -14.51 11.34
C PRO A 201 4.37 -13.19 10.73
N VAL A 202 4.91 -12.30 11.56
CA VAL A 202 5.56 -11.07 11.08
C VAL A 202 6.80 -11.44 10.28
N ARG A 203 7.06 -10.68 9.21
CA ARG A 203 8.24 -10.86 8.36
C ARG A 203 9.02 -9.55 8.24
N ASN A 204 10.17 -9.60 7.57
CA ASN A 204 11.04 -8.45 7.36
C ASN A 204 11.35 -8.26 5.87
N GLN A 205 10.95 -7.13 5.31
CA GLN A 205 11.24 -6.76 3.91
C GLN A 205 12.70 -6.28 3.68
N GLY A 206 13.47 -6.12 4.76
CA GLY A 206 14.84 -5.61 4.70
C GLY A 206 14.88 -4.20 4.12
N GLN A 207 15.83 -3.95 3.23
CA GLN A 207 16.07 -2.65 2.58
C GLN A 207 15.24 -2.42 1.30
N CYS A 208 14.53 -3.44 0.82
CA CYS A 208 13.74 -3.39 -0.40
C CYS A 208 12.40 -2.69 -0.14
N GLY A 209 11.98 -1.79 -1.04
CA GLY A 209 10.68 -1.11 -1.00
C GLY A 209 9.52 -2.01 -1.44
N SER A 210 9.41 -3.18 -0.83
CA SER A 210 8.44 -4.23 -1.17
C SER A 210 7.30 -4.37 -0.16
N CYS A 211 7.05 -3.34 0.65
CA CYS A 211 5.95 -3.32 1.61
C CYS A 211 4.60 -3.71 0.99
N TYR A 212 4.35 -3.28 -0.26
CA TYR A 212 3.16 -3.64 -1.03
C TYR A 212 3.01 -5.15 -1.24
N ALA A 213 4.11 -5.86 -1.47
CA ALA A 213 4.11 -7.31 -1.63
C ALA A 213 3.83 -8.00 -0.30
N PHE A 214 4.44 -7.56 0.81
CA PHE A 214 4.17 -8.12 2.14
C PHE A 214 2.74 -7.86 2.62
N ALA A 215 2.21 -6.65 2.43
CA ALA A 215 0.81 -6.34 2.76
C ALA A 215 -0.14 -7.20 1.92
N SER A 216 0.18 -7.40 0.64
CA SER A 216 -0.60 -8.26 -0.26
C SER A 216 -0.60 -9.71 0.20
N MET A 217 0.57 -10.30 0.42
CA MET A 217 0.69 -11.70 0.84
C MET A 217 0.04 -11.91 2.20
N GLY A 218 0.32 -11.03 3.17
CA GLY A 218 -0.28 -11.12 4.51
C GLY A 218 -1.81 -11.06 4.51
N MET A 219 -2.40 -10.26 3.63
CA MET A 219 -3.86 -10.23 3.46
C MET A 219 -4.40 -11.55 2.90
N LEU A 220 -3.80 -12.06 1.83
CA LEU A 220 -4.24 -13.31 1.19
C LEU A 220 -4.06 -14.49 2.14
N GLU A 221 -2.91 -14.60 2.81
CA GLU A 221 -2.61 -15.64 3.81
C GLU A 221 -3.66 -15.67 4.91
N ALA A 222 -3.96 -14.52 5.51
CA ALA A 222 -4.92 -14.43 6.60
C ALA A 222 -6.34 -14.79 6.14
N ARG A 223 -6.74 -14.35 4.94
CA ARG A 223 -8.07 -14.66 4.41
C ARG A 223 -8.23 -16.13 4.03
N VAL A 224 -7.19 -16.79 3.51
CA VAL A 224 -7.21 -18.26 3.33
C VAL A 224 -7.38 -18.97 4.67
N ARG A 225 -6.65 -18.55 5.71
CA ARG A 225 -6.79 -19.11 7.06
C ARG A 225 -8.20 -18.94 7.61
N ILE A 226 -8.81 -17.77 7.43
CA ILE A 226 -10.19 -17.49 7.87
C ILE A 226 -11.18 -18.38 7.14
N MET A 227 -11.13 -18.39 5.80
CA MET A 227 -12.08 -19.15 4.96
C MET A 227 -12.01 -20.66 5.19
N THR A 228 -10.84 -21.16 5.58
CA THR A 228 -10.60 -22.58 5.79
C THR A 228 -10.56 -22.98 7.26
N ASN A 229 -10.86 -22.05 8.17
CA ASN A 229 -10.74 -22.23 9.62
C ASN A 229 -9.41 -22.86 10.03
N ASN A 230 -8.30 -22.28 9.56
CA ASN A 230 -6.92 -22.73 9.76
C ASN A 230 -6.56 -24.13 9.22
N THR A 231 -7.44 -24.79 8.46
CA THR A 231 -7.04 -26.06 7.79
C THR A 231 -6.01 -25.83 6.68
N GLN A 232 -5.93 -24.61 6.13
CA GLN A 232 -4.86 -24.17 5.24
C GLN A 232 -4.16 -22.95 5.84
N THR A 233 -2.84 -23.02 5.97
CA THR A 233 -2.01 -21.93 6.51
C THR A 233 -0.85 -21.60 5.56
N PRO A 234 -1.12 -21.26 4.29
CA PRO A 234 -0.05 -20.97 3.34
C PRO A 234 0.76 -19.75 3.79
N VAL A 235 2.00 -19.68 3.30
CA VAL A 235 2.84 -18.49 3.35
C VAL A 235 3.23 -18.20 1.91
N PHE A 236 2.81 -17.06 1.38
CA PHE A 236 3.02 -16.69 -0.01
C PHE A 236 4.34 -15.95 -0.21
N SER A 237 4.91 -16.06 -1.41
CA SER A 237 6.20 -15.47 -1.77
C SER A 237 6.04 -13.99 -2.18
N PRO A 238 6.58 -13.03 -1.39
CA PRO A 238 6.67 -11.65 -1.84
C PRO A 238 7.73 -11.49 -2.93
N GLN A 239 8.72 -12.38 -3.00
CA GLN A 239 9.82 -12.27 -3.96
C GLN A 239 9.38 -12.60 -5.37
N GLU A 240 8.47 -13.56 -5.55
CA GLU A 240 7.91 -13.84 -6.87
C GLU A 240 7.20 -12.59 -7.41
N VAL A 241 6.45 -11.87 -6.58
CA VAL A 241 5.88 -10.59 -6.96
C VAL A 241 6.95 -9.56 -7.33
N VAL A 242 7.95 -9.37 -6.47
CA VAL A 242 9.05 -8.39 -6.69
C VAL A 242 9.80 -8.67 -7.99
N SER A 243 10.05 -9.95 -8.30
CA SER A 243 10.86 -10.38 -9.44
C SER A 243 10.07 -10.54 -10.73
N CYS A 244 8.76 -10.82 -10.66
CA CYS A 244 7.98 -11.31 -11.81
C CYS A 244 6.78 -10.44 -12.18
N SER A 245 6.24 -9.63 -11.26
CA SER A 245 5.02 -8.89 -11.53
C SER A 245 5.25 -7.71 -12.47
N GLN A 246 4.59 -7.72 -13.63
CA GLN A 246 4.57 -6.56 -14.54
C GLN A 246 3.66 -5.43 -14.02
N TYR A 247 2.95 -5.65 -12.91
CA TYR A 247 2.01 -4.68 -12.31
C TYR A 247 2.62 -3.92 -11.13
N ALA A 248 3.92 -4.08 -10.87
CA ALA A 248 4.68 -3.36 -9.86
C ALA A 248 6.09 -3.04 -10.37
N GLN A 249 6.86 -2.33 -9.55
CA GLN A 249 8.20 -1.84 -9.86
C GLN A 249 9.25 -2.50 -8.94
N GLY A 250 9.08 -3.79 -8.63
CA GLY A 250 10.03 -4.54 -7.80
C GLY A 250 10.26 -3.87 -6.44
N CYS A 251 11.50 -3.60 -6.08
CA CYS A 251 11.87 -2.90 -4.85
C CYS A 251 11.68 -1.37 -4.91
N GLU A 252 11.22 -0.81 -6.02
CA GLU A 252 10.86 0.61 -6.15
C GLU A 252 9.39 0.88 -5.81
N GLY A 253 8.60 -0.17 -5.55
CA GLY A 253 7.24 -0.04 -5.03
C GLY A 253 6.19 -0.75 -5.87
N GLY A 254 4.94 -0.58 -5.46
CA GLY A 254 3.78 -1.25 -6.04
C GLY A 254 2.54 -1.01 -5.18
N PHE A 255 1.40 -1.58 -5.60
CA PHE A 255 0.10 -1.32 -4.95
C PHE A 255 -0.60 -2.65 -4.63
N PRO A 256 -1.11 -2.84 -3.39
CA PRO A 256 -1.85 -4.06 -3.05
C PRO A 256 -3.04 -4.36 -3.97
N TYR A 257 -3.74 -3.33 -4.46
CA TYR A 257 -4.81 -3.48 -5.47
C TYR A 257 -4.34 -4.23 -6.72
N LEU A 258 -3.15 -3.90 -7.21
CA LEU A 258 -2.57 -4.54 -8.38
C LEU A 258 -1.94 -5.90 -8.06
N ILE A 259 -1.47 -6.12 -6.85
CA ILE A 259 -0.78 -7.37 -6.48
C ILE A 259 -1.73 -8.40 -5.88
N ALA A 260 -2.29 -8.13 -4.70
CA ALA A 260 -3.25 -9.03 -4.07
C ALA A 260 -4.56 -9.13 -4.86
N GLY A 261 -4.86 -8.13 -5.69
CA GLY A 261 -6.02 -8.15 -6.57
C GLY A 261 -5.66 -8.65 -7.96
N LYS A 262 -5.28 -7.73 -8.83
CA LYS A 262 -5.16 -7.99 -10.27
C LYS A 262 -4.13 -9.08 -10.61
N TYR A 263 -2.92 -9.01 -10.10
CA TYR A 263 -1.85 -9.98 -10.38
C TYR A 263 -2.21 -11.37 -9.83
N ALA A 264 -2.69 -11.45 -8.59
CA ALA A 264 -3.16 -12.69 -7.99
C ALA A 264 -4.38 -13.28 -8.72
N GLN A 265 -5.23 -12.46 -9.34
CA GLN A 265 -6.31 -12.96 -10.19
C GLN A 265 -5.81 -13.45 -11.55
N ASP A 266 -4.96 -12.68 -12.22
CA ASP A 266 -4.58 -12.93 -13.61
C ASP A 266 -3.51 -14.02 -13.71
N PHE A 267 -2.54 -14.01 -12.79
CA PHE A 267 -1.39 -14.90 -12.80
C PHE A 267 -1.38 -15.83 -11.60
N GLY A 268 -2.01 -15.47 -10.48
CA GLY A 268 -1.89 -16.19 -9.21
C GLY A 268 -0.61 -15.85 -8.47
N VAL A 269 -0.44 -16.39 -7.27
CA VAL A 269 0.79 -16.25 -6.45
C VAL A 269 1.28 -17.62 -6.00
N VAL A 270 2.58 -17.75 -5.74
CA VAL A 270 3.20 -18.99 -5.25
C VAL A 270 3.52 -18.91 -3.76
N GLU A 271 3.76 -20.05 -3.14
CA GLU A 271 4.20 -20.12 -1.75
C GLU A 271 5.68 -19.77 -1.58
N GLU A 272 6.07 -19.29 -0.41
CA GLU A 272 7.42 -18.82 -0.08
C GLU A 272 8.50 -19.85 -0.41
N HIS A 273 8.23 -21.13 -0.17
CA HIS A 273 9.21 -22.20 -0.44
C HIS A 273 9.51 -22.38 -1.94
N CYS A 274 8.66 -21.86 -2.83
CA CYS A 274 8.87 -21.87 -4.29
C CYS A 274 9.84 -20.78 -4.75
N TYR A 275 9.80 -19.64 -4.07
CA TYR A 275 10.64 -18.48 -4.36
C TYR A 275 10.93 -17.74 -3.06
N PRO A 276 11.97 -18.16 -2.31
CA PRO A 276 12.31 -17.55 -1.03
C PRO A 276 12.69 -16.07 -1.19
N TYR A 277 12.41 -15.29 -0.14
CA TYR A 277 12.64 -13.85 -0.15
C TYR A 277 14.12 -13.46 -0.09
N GLU A 278 14.57 -12.66 -1.06
CA GLU A 278 15.95 -12.18 -1.20
C GLU A 278 16.10 -10.69 -0.86
N GLY A 279 15.02 -9.93 -0.79
CA GLY A 279 15.06 -8.51 -0.39
C GLY A 279 15.77 -7.60 -1.40
N LYS A 280 15.68 -7.94 -2.69
CA LYS A 280 16.26 -7.17 -3.80
C LYS A 280 15.56 -7.51 -5.12
N ASP A 281 15.74 -6.67 -6.12
CA ASP A 281 15.38 -6.98 -7.50
C ASP A 281 16.29 -8.08 -8.04
N THR A 282 15.71 -9.13 -8.61
CA THR A 282 16.48 -10.16 -9.32
C THR A 282 16.52 -9.82 -10.81
N PRO A 283 17.64 -10.11 -11.51
CA PRO A 283 17.77 -9.77 -12.93
C PRO A 283 16.79 -10.54 -13.82
N THR A 284 16.30 -11.68 -13.36
CA THR A 284 15.30 -12.49 -14.05
C THR A 284 14.24 -12.99 -13.07
N CYS A 285 13.02 -13.14 -13.58
CA CYS A 285 11.99 -13.96 -12.94
C CYS A 285 12.30 -15.44 -13.21
N SER A 286 13.13 -16.05 -12.37
CA SER A 286 13.53 -17.45 -12.52
C SER A 286 13.33 -18.19 -11.21
N MET A 287 12.14 -18.77 -11.02
CA MET A 287 11.84 -19.54 -9.82
C MET A 287 12.72 -20.80 -9.75
N ALA A 288 13.28 -21.08 -8.57
CA ALA A 288 14.11 -22.26 -8.34
C ALA A 288 13.32 -23.56 -8.50
N ILE A 289 12.04 -23.55 -8.09
CA ILE A 289 11.13 -24.68 -8.23
C ILE A 289 10.23 -24.46 -9.45
N LYS A 290 10.38 -25.32 -10.46
CA LYS A 290 9.50 -25.35 -11.63
C LYS A 290 8.14 -25.96 -11.24
N ASN A 291 7.05 -25.45 -11.81
CA ASN A 291 5.68 -25.94 -11.62
C ASN A 291 5.12 -25.82 -10.19
N CYS A 292 5.50 -24.78 -9.45
CA CYS A 292 4.83 -24.47 -8.21
C CYS A 292 3.34 -24.17 -8.39
N LYS A 293 2.54 -24.70 -7.46
CA LYS A 293 1.11 -24.46 -7.42
C LYS A 293 0.85 -22.96 -7.24
N ARG A 294 -0.07 -22.42 -8.03
CA ARG A 294 -0.48 -21.03 -7.96
C ARG A 294 -1.83 -20.91 -7.26
N HIS A 295 -1.95 -19.87 -6.45
CA HIS A 295 -3.14 -19.52 -5.69
C HIS A 295 -3.73 -18.25 -6.29
N TYR A 296 -5.05 -18.28 -6.55
CA TYR A 296 -5.73 -17.24 -7.31
C TYR A 296 -6.72 -16.47 -6.44
N VAL A 297 -7.14 -15.31 -6.93
CA VAL A 297 -8.14 -14.45 -6.29
C VAL A 297 -9.36 -14.31 -7.19
N GLU A 298 -10.54 -14.57 -6.62
CA GLU A 298 -11.82 -14.48 -7.32
C GLU A 298 -12.25 -13.03 -7.52
N LYS A 299 -12.10 -12.22 -6.48
CA LYS A 299 -12.56 -10.82 -6.45
C LYS A 299 -11.57 -9.94 -5.70
N TYR A 300 -11.45 -8.69 -6.11
CA TYR A 300 -10.75 -7.65 -5.37
C TYR A 300 -11.43 -6.30 -5.59
N GLU A 301 -11.32 -5.42 -4.60
CA GLU A 301 -11.89 -4.08 -4.64
C GLU A 301 -11.20 -3.15 -3.63
N TYR A 302 -11.30 -1.84 -3.88
CA TYR A 302 -11.09 -0.87 -2.81
C TYR A 302 -12.26 -0.94 -1.82
N VAL A 303 -11.96 -0.74 -0.54
CA VAL A 303 -12.98 -0.62 0.49
C VAL A 303 -13.85 0.61 0.17
N GLY A 304 -15.17 0.41 0.10
CA GLY A 304 -16.12 1.42 -0.39
C GLY A 304 -16.38 1.38 -1.90
N GLY A 305 -15.70 0.51 -2.64
CA GLY A 305 -15.98 0.18 -4.04
C GLY A 305 -15.11 0.89 -5.08
N TYR A 306 -14.46 1.99 -4.72
CA TYR A 306 -13.52 2.70 -5.60
C TYR A 306 -12.51 3.55 -4.84
N TYR A 307 -11.44 3.98 -5.52
CA TYR A 307 -10.42 4.84 -4.92
C TYR A 307 -11.01 6.19 -4.49
N GLY A 308 -10.86 6.52 -3.20
CA GLY A 308 -11.47 7.70 -2.58
C GLY A 308 -12.83 7.47 -1.90
N ALA A 309 -13.36 6.23 -1.92
CA ALA A 309 -14.58 5.84 -1.20
C ALA A 309 -14.32 5.25 0.19
N CYS A 310 -13.05 5.10 0.56
CA CYS A 310 -12.65 4.47 1.81
C CYS A 310 -13.13 5.30 3.02
N SER A 311 -13.47 4.61 4.11
CA SER A 311 -13.89 5.23 5.36
C SER A 311 -13.67 4.30 6.54
N GLU A 312 -13.48 4.86 7.74
CA GLU A 312 -13.36 4.11 8.99
C GLU A 312 -14.49 3.06 9.13
N ALA A 313 -15.74 3.47 8.94
CA ALA A 313 -16.90 2.61 9.07
C ALA A 313 -16.85 1.38 8.17
N LYS A 314 -16.51 1.60 6.89
CA LYS A 314 -16.51 0.52 5.90
C LYS A 314 -15.32 -0.41 6.12
N MET A 315 -14.18 0.13 6.55
CA MET A 315 -13.04 -0.68 6.98
C MET A 315 -13.39 -1.54 8.19
N MET A 316 -14.06 -1.01 9.21
CA MET A 316 -14.47 -1.80 10.38
C MET A 316 -15.43 -2.93 10.00
N GLU A 317 -16.43 -2.63 9.16
CA GLU A 317 -17.40 -3.62 8.68
C GLU A 317 -16.72 -4.75 7.91
N ASP A 318 -15.93 -4.39 6.89
CA ASP A 318 -15.29 -5.38 6.01
C ASP A 318 -14.20 -6.16 6.75
N LEU A 319 -13.51 -5.55 7.72
CA LEU A 319 -12.53 -6.24 8.54
C LEU A 319 -13.17 -7.36 9.35
N VAL A 320 -14.29 -7.08 10.03
CA VAL A 320 -15.01 -8.08 10.84
C VAL A 320 -15.64 -9.15 9.97
N ALA A 321 -16.21 -8.75 8.82
CA ALA A 321 -16.93 -9.68 7.94
C ALA A 321 -16.00 -10.59 7.13
N TYR A 322 -14.87 -10.07 6.63
CA TYR A 322 -14.10 -10.73 5.57
C TYR A 322 -12.63 -10.97 5.89
N GLY A 323 -12.09 -10.39 6.95
CA GLY A 323 -10.68 -10.58 7.31
C GLY A 323 -9.81 -9.35 7.13
N PRO A 324 -8.51 -9.46 7.49
CA PRO A 324 -7.52 -8.39 7.32
C PRO A 324 -7.53 -7.76 5.93
N MET A 325 -7.14 -6.49 5.86
CA MET A 325 -7.11 -5.70 4.61
C MET A 325 -5.81 -4.93 4.49
N ALA A 326 -5.31 -4.80 3.26
CA ALA A 326 -4.13 -4.02 2.97
C ALA A 326 -4.50 -2.52 2.96
N VAL A 327 -3.68 -1.70 3.59
CA VAL A 327 -3.85 -0.23 3.62
C VAL A 327 -2.54 0.43 3.25
N ALA A 328 -2.58 1.68 2.78
CA ALA A 328 -1.41 2.52 2.70
C ALA A 328 -1.42 3.54 3.83
N ILE A 329 -0.24 3.83 4.37
CA ILE A 329 0.01 4.89 5.34
C ILE A 329 1.12 5.80 4.84
N GLU A 330 1.12 7.02 5.33
CA GLU A 330 2.23 7.95 5.18
C GLU A 330 3.23 7.74 6.31
N VAL A 331 4.47 7.38 5.97
CA VAL A 331 5.52 7.22 6.98
C VAL A 331 6.23 8.56 7.17
N TYR A 332 6.39 8.93 8.43
CA TYR A 332 7.13 10.09 8.89
C TYR A 332 8.39 9.64 9.66
N PRO A 333 9.37 10.53 9.90
CA PRO A 333 10.57 10.19 10.67
C PRO A 333 10.26 9.64 12.07
N ASP A 334 9.19 10.14 12.70
CA ASP A 334 8.77 9.73 14.05
C ASP A 334 8.15 8.33 14.06
N PHE A 335 7.44 7.92 12.99
CA PHE A 335 6.88 6.58 12.83
C PHE A 335 7.96 5.50 12.82
N GLN A 336 9.13 5.80 12.22
CA GLN A 336 10.25 4.85 12.23
C GLN A 336 10.71 4.50 13.64
N GLN A 337 10.55 5.45 14.58
CA GLN A 337 10.95 5.29 15.98
C GLN A 337 9.84 4.69 16.86
N TYR A 338 8.66 4.41 16.32
CA TYR A 338 7.55 3.87 17.11
C TYR A 338 7.92 2.57 17.82
N LYS A 339 7.72 2.52 19.15
CA LYS A 339 7.93 1.33 19.98
C LYS A 339 6.65 0.73 20.54
N SER A 340 5.76 1.54 21.09
CA SER A 340 4.51 1.07 21.70
C SER A 340 3.52 2.21 21.92
N GLY A 341 2.26 1.86 22.20
CA GLY A 341 1.18 2.83 22.45
C GLY A 341 0.36 3.14 21.19
N ILE A 342 -0.41 4.23 21.19
CA ILE A 342 -1.26 4.61 20.05
C ILE A 342 -0.57 5.71 19.27
N TYR A 343 0.01 5.35 18.13
CA TYR A 343 0.72 6.27 17.25
C TYR A 343 -0.23 7.33 16.69
N HIS A 344 0.24 8.57 16.73
CA HIS A 344 -0.20 9.69 15.92
C HIS A 344 1.04 10.52 15.57
N HIS A 345 1.02 11.18 14.42
CA HIS A 345 2.14 11.98 13.94
C HIS A 345 2.33 13.23 14.81
N VAL A 346 3.57 13.46 15.26
CA VAL A 346 3.93 14.58 16.13
C VAL A 346 4.45 15.75 15.29
N THR A 347 3.62 16.78 15.18
CA THR A 347 3.94 18.00 14.41
C THR A 347 4.68 19.08 15.21
N SER A 348 4.71 18.97 16.55
CA SER A 348 5.32 19.95 17.45
C SER A 348 6.83 19.81 17.62
N VAL A 349 7.40 18.67 17.20
CA VAL A 349 8.84 18.43 17.26
C VAL A 349 9.44 18.71 15.89
N ASP A 350 10.41 19.62 15.84
CA ASP A 350 11.16 19.89 14.62
C ASP A 350 11.92 18.63 14.18
N GLN A 351 11.55 18.14 13.00
CA GLN A 351 12.13 16.97 12.36
C GLN A 351 13.33 17.34 11.47
N SER A 352 13.69 18.62 11.32
CA SER A 352 14.86 19.04 10.54
C SER A 352 16.20 18.72 11.23
N SER A 353 16.18 18.38 12.52
CA SER A 353 17.38 18.11 13.32
C SER A 353 17.95 16.69 13.22
N VAL A 354 17.40 15.81 12.36
CA VAL A 354 17.72 14.36 12.33
C VAL A 354 19.17 14.06 11.90
N THR A 355 19.92 15.01 11.37
CA THR A 355 21.39 15.08 11.47
C THR A 355 21.79 16.56 11.53
N GLU A 356 23.01 16.90 11.94
CA GLU A 356 23.61 18.26 12.01
C GLU A 356 23.20 19.24 10.89
N GLY A 357 21.96 19.75 10.93
CA GLY A 357 21.36 20.59 9.89
C GLY A 357 20.78 19.88 8.65
N PHE A 358 20.72 18.54 8.58
CA PHE A 358 20.23 17.84 7.39
C PHE A 358 19.36 16.60 7.71
N ASN A 359 18.09 16.60 7.29
CA ASN A 359 17.23 15.42 7.30
C ASN A 359 16.81 15.11 5.85
N PRO A 360 17.30 14.04 5.22
CA PRO A 360 16.89 13.66 3.87
C PRO A 360 15.50 13.00 3.83
N PHE A 361 14.82 12.85 4.97
CA PHE A 361 13.58 12.11 5.03
C PHE A 361 12.45 12.78 4.25
N GLU A 362 11.70 11.92 3.57
CA GLU A 362 10.62 12.23 2.65
C GLU A 362 9.36 11.53 3.11
N LEU A 363 8.21 12.18 2.96
CA LEU A 363 6.93 11.51 3.14
C LEU A 363 6.80 10.35 2.15
N THR A 364 6.80 9.12 2.64
CA THR A 364 6.68 7.92 1.80
C THR A 364 5.34 7.24 1.97
N ASN A 365 4.86 6.59 0.92
CA ASN A 365 3.70 5.71 1.00
C ASN A 365 4.12 4.28 1.39
N HIS A 366 3.64 3.78 2.53
CA HIS A 366 3.98 2.45 3.03
C HIS A 366 2.75 1.58 3.09
N ALA A 367 2.80 0.39 2.50
CA ALA A 367 1.70 -0.56 2.57
C ALA A 367 1.85 -1.47 3.79
N VAL A 368 0.78 -1.59 4.58
CA VAL A 368 0.70 -2.39 5.81
C VAL A 368 -0.63 -3.12 5.87
N LEU A 369 -0.81 -3.99 6.86
CA LEU A 369 -2.00 -4.84 6.98
C LEU A 369 -2.79 -4.51 8.26
N VAL A 370 -4.02 -4.04 8.12
CA VAL A 370 -4.94 -3.87 9.27
C VAL A 370 -5.50 -5.24 9.64
N VAL A 371 -5.34 -5.63 10.91
CA VAL A 371 -5.77 -6.94 11.43
C VAL A 371 -6.80 -6.83 12.57
N GLY A 372 -7.04 -5.64 13.07
CA GLY A 372 -7.96 -5.41 14.19
C GLY A 372 -8.15 -3.94 14.50
N TYR A 373 -8.96 -3.65 15.51
CA TYR A 373 -9.15 -2.33 16.09
C TYR A 373 -9.56 -2.44 17.57
N GLY A 374 -9.47 -1.33 18.28
CA GLY A 374 -9.99 -1.21 19.64
C GLY A 374 -10.13 0.23 20.08
N ALA A 375 -10.28 0.39 21.39
CA ALA A 375 -10.19 1.65 22.10
C ALA A 375 -9.44 1.41 23.42
N ASP A 376 -8.60 2.37 23.80
CA ASP A 376 -7.95 2.33 25.11
C ASP A 376 -9.00 2.54 26.21
N GLN A 377 -9.04 1.63 27.18
CA GLN A 377 -10.06 1.66 28.23
C GLN A 377 -9.93 2.85 29.19
N LYS A 378 -8.75 3.46 29.28
CA LYS A 378 -8.48 4.58 30.19
C LYS A 378 -8.71 5.92 29.51
N THR A 379 -8.22 6.08 28.28
CA THR A 379 -8.29 7.36 27.55
C THR A 379 -9.48 7.45 26.60
N GLY A 380 -10.09 6.32 26.23
CA GLY A 380 -11.11 6.24 25.18
C GLY A 380 -10.54 6.40 23.77
N GLU A 381 -9.21 6.50 23.61
CA GLU A 381 -8.57 6.72 22.31
C GLU A 381 -8.70 5.46 21.43
N LYS A 382 -9.33 5.64 20.27
CA LYS A 382 -9.57 4.57 19.29
C LYS A 382 -8.31 4.30 18.48
N TYR A 383 -8.07 3.03 18.17
CA TYR A 383 -6.93 2.63 17.35
C TYR A 383 -7.25 1.50 16.38
N TRP A 384 -6.50 1.46 15.28
CA TRP A 384 -6.29 0.30 14.43
C TRP A 384 -5.16 -0.56 14.98
N ILE A 385 -5.21 -1.87 14.80
CA ILE A 385 -4.11 -2.81 15.04
C ILE A 385 -3.54 -3.17 13.67
N VAL A 386 -2.27 -2.88 13.45
CA VAL A 386 -1.64 -2.96 12.14
C VAL A 386 -0.40 -3.83 12.20
N LYS A 387 -0.31 -4.82 11.33
CA LYS A 387 0.88 -5.66 11.11
C LYS A 387 1.82 -4.95 10.14
N ASN A 388 3.06 -4.74 10.56
CA ASN A 388 4.12 -4.17 9.73
C ASN A 388 5.03 -5.29 9.16
N SER A 389 5.95 -4.91 8.27
CA SER A 389 6.89 -5.79 7.57
C SER A 389 8.36 -5.45 7.84
N TRP A 390 8.67 -4.90 9.02
CA TRP A 390 10.03 -4.52 9.43
C TRP A 390 10.63 -5.46 10.48
N GLY A 391 10.08 -6.67 10.61
CA GLY A 391 10.49 -7.67 11.60
C GLY A 391 9.86 -7.48 12.98
N GLU A 392 9.95 -8.52 13.81
CA GLU A 392 9.30 -8.58 15.12
C GLU A 392 9.92 -7.66 16.16
N ALA A 393 11.19 -7.28 16.01
CA ALA A 393 11.87 -6.38 16.94
C ALA A 393 11.26 -4.97 16.92
N TRP A 394 10.74 -4.56 15.76
CA TRP A 394 10.12 -3.25 15.56
C TRP A 394 8.75 -3.16 16.22
N GLY A 395 8.42 -2.01 16.80
CA GLY A 395 7.14 -1.77 17.47
C GLY A 395 6.78 -2.80 18.54
N GLU A 396 5.51 -3.20 18.53
CA GLU A 396 4.88 -4.15 19.45
C GLU A 396 4.89 -5.55 18.84
N ASN A 397 6.05 -6.22 18.85
CA ASN A 397 6.27 -7.52 18.20
C ASN A 397 5.98 -7.49 16.69
N GLY A 398 6.40 -6.42 16.00
CA GLY A 398 6.14 -6.18 14.58
C GLY A 398 4.80 -5.52 14.26
N PHE A 399 4.03 -5.14 15.28
CA PHE A 399 2.76 -4.44 15.13
C PHE A 399 2.85 -2.99 15.60
N VAL A 400 1.90 -2.18 15.16
CA VAL A 400 1.66 -0.82 15.60
C VAL A 400 0.18 -0.60 15.83
N ARG A 401 -0.15 0.19 16.86
CA ARG A 401 -1.49 0.75 17.02
C ARG A 401 -1.50 2.18 16.51
N ILE A 402 -2.42 2.50 15.61
CA ILE A 402 -2.50 3.82 14.95
C ILE A 402 -3.86 4.43 15.26
N ARG A 403 -3.91 5.73 15.59
CA ARG A 403 -5.17 6.43 15.88
C ARG A 403 -6.20 6.20 14.77
N ARG A 404 -7.44 5.89 15.18
CA ARG A 404 -8.55 5.55 14.29
C ARG A 404 -9.65 6.62 14.31
N GLY A 405 -10.27 6.85 13.16
CA GLY A 405 -11.41 7.74 12.96
C GLY A 405 -11.05 9.17 12.56
N THR A 406 -9.76 9.43 12.32
CA THR A 406 -9.24 10.75 11.92
C THR A 406 -8.40 10.69 10.65
N ASP A 407 -8.43 9.57 9.91
CA ASP A 407 -7.54 9.30 8.77
C ASP A 407 -6.07 9.62 9.10
N GLU A 408 -5.64 9.23 10.31
CA GLU A 408 -4.28 9.44 10.81
C GLU A 408 -3.29 8.86 9.79
N ILE A 409 -2.32 9.66 9.37
CA ILE A 409 -1.33 9.30 8.34
C ILE A 409 -1.94 8.63 7.08
N ALA A 410 -3.15 9.02 6.69
CA ALA A 410 -3.88 8.50 5.53
C ALA A 410 -4.30 7.01 5.59
N ILE A 411 -4.28 6.39 6.78
CA ILE A 411 -4.60 4.96 6.95
C ILE A 411 -6.03 4.59 6.49
N GLU A 412 -6.96 5.55 6.47
CA GLU A 412 -8.36 5.36 6.07
C GLU A 412 -8.64 5.82 4.64
N SER A 413 -7.59 6.10 3.84
CA SER A 413 -7.70 6.63 2.48
C SER A 413 -7.63 5.57 1.37
N LEU A 414 -6.80 4.53 1.54
CA LEU A 414 -6.47 3.55 0.49
C LEU A 414 -6.50 2.11 1.03
N ALA A 415 -7.62 1.71 1.64
CA ALA A 415 -7.82 0.32 2.03
C ALA A 415 -8.30 -0.53 0.84
N GLN A 416 -7.74 -1.73 0.72
CA GLN A 416 -8.00 -2.68 -0.34
C GLN A 416 -8.22 -4.08 0.22
N GLN A 417 -9.14 -4.81 -0.39
CA GLN A 417 -9.46 -6.18 -0.03
C GLN A 417 -9.51 -7.11 -1.25
N SER A 418 -9.15 -8.37 -1.01
CA SER A 418 -9.17 -9.45 -1.99
C SER A 418 -9.80 -10.71 -1.39
N PHE A 419 -10.35 -11.55 -2.24
CA PHE A 419 -11.03 -12.79 -1.87
C PHE A 419 -10.28 -13.96 -2.53
N PRO A 420 -9.31 -14.58 -1.81
CA PRO A 420 -8.54 -15.70 -2.33
C PRO A 420 -9.43 -16.93 -2.52
N ILE A 421 -9.06 -17.81 -3.45
CA ILE A 421 -9.70 -19.10 -3.68
C ILE A 421 -8.91 -20.15 -2.89
N PRO A 422 -9.44 -20.71 -1.78
CA PRO A 422 -8.76 -21.77 -1.06
C PRO A 422 -8.65 -23.02 -1.91
N GLN A 423 -7.67 -23.87 -1.61
CA GLN A 423 -7.49 -25.11 -2.32
C GLN A 423 -8.57 -26.12 -1.94
N LEU A 424 -8.98 -26.97 -2.88
CA LEU A 424 -9.84 -28.12 -2.58
C LEU A 424 -9.07 -29.07 -1.65
N GLN A 425 -9.74 -29.53 -0.60
CA GLN A 425 -9.24 -30.52 0.36
C GLN A 425 -9.19 -31.92 -0.23
#